data_AF-A0A6J4IUM0-F1
#
_entry.id   AF-A0A6J4IUM0-F1
#
_cell.length_a   1.000
_cell.length_b   1.000
_cell.length_c   1.000
_cell.angle_alpha   90.00
_cell.angle_beta   90.00
_cell.angle_gamma   90.00
#
_symmetry.space_group_name_H-M   'P 1'
#
loop_
_entity.id
_entity.type
_entity.pdbx_description
1 polymer ?
#
loop_
_entity_poly.entity_id
_entity_poly.type
_entity_poly.pdbx_seq_one_letter_code
_entity_poly.pdbx_strand_id
1 'polypeptide(L)'
;SAMSSENYAMLKRPDEFFVVQKAHGRPRFVEDVAREMLRATVNTYGELADTDFVLASVRSFESIHKHDAYAEGAGTLGELRAQILHGSTPTQSTSLESWLR
;
A
#
# COMPACT_ATOMS: atom_id res chain seq x y z
N SER A 1 8.12 -1.78 5.38
CA SER A 1 8.06 -0.82 4.25
C SER A 1 7.29 -1.47 3.11
N ALA A 2 6.35 -0.74 2.50
CA ALA A 2 5.53 -1.23 1.39
C ALA A 2 6.23 -1.12 0.02
N MET A 3 7.09 -0.12 -0.14
CA MET A 3 7.87 0.13 -1.36
C MET A 3 8.99 -0.91 -1.53
N SER A 4 9.47 -1.09 -2.76
CA SER A 4 10.62 -1.96 -3.09
C SER A 4 11.90 -1.52 -2.35
N SER A 5 12.11 -0.20 -2.21
CA SER A 5 13.13 0.42 -1.36
C SER A 5 12.68 1.81 -0.91
N GLU A 6 13.32 2.38 0.11
CA GLU A 6 13.10 3.75 0.56
C GLU A 6 13.81 4.76 -0.34
N ASN A 7 13.32 6.00 -0.34
CA ASN A 7 13.95 7.14 -0.99
C ASN A 7 14.84 7.91 -0.01
N TYR A 8 15.99 8.38 -0.50
CA TYR A 8 16.95 9.17 0.25
C TYR A 8 17.38 10.38 -0.60
N ALA A 9 17.53 11.55 0.03
CA ALA A 9 17.90 12.78 -0.69
C ALA A 9 19.38 12.84 -1.08
N MET A 10 20.26 12.19 -0.32
CA MET A 10 21.69 12.13 -0.58
C MET A 10 22.19 10.72 -0.32
N LEU A 11 22.91 10.15 -1.29
CA LEU A 11 23.50 8.82 -1.21
C LEU A 11 24.99 8.92 -1.52
N LYS A 12 25.83 8.25 -0.72
CA LYS A 12 27.20 7.91 -1.13
C LYS A 12 27.15 6.63 -1.96
N ARG A 13 28.25 6.31 -2.65
CA ARG A 13 28.34 5.12 -3.51
C ARG A 13 27.94 3.81 -2.80
N PRO A 14 28.36 3.54 -1.54
CA PRO A 14 27.91 2.34 -0.83
C PRO A 14 26.40 2.32 -0.57
N ASP A 15 25.82 3.49 -0.29
CA ASP A 15 24.39 3.62 0.01
C ASP A 15 23.55 3.40 -1.25
N GLU A 16 23.97 3.98 -2.37
CA GLU A 16 23.34 3.77 -3.68
C GLU A 16 23.36 2.28 -4.07
N PHE A 17 24.50 1.61 -3.90
CA PHE A 17 24.60 0.16 -4.14
C PHE A 17 23.59 -0.63 -3.31
N PHE A 18 23.45 -0.30 -2.03
CA PHE A 18 22.49 -0.96 -1.14
C PHE A 18 21.05 -0.72 -1.57
N VAL A 19 20.67 0.53 -1.86
CA VAL A 19 19.31 0.89 -2.28
C VAL A 19 18.93 0.19 -3.58
N VAL A 20 19.82 0.18 -4.58
CA VAL A 20 19.58 -0.47 -5.87
C VAL A 20 19.44 -1.98 -5.69
N GLN A 21 20.35 -2.62 -4.94
CA GLN A 21 20.29 -4.06 -4.70
C GLN A 21 19.01 -4.45 -3.93
N LYS A 22 18.60 -3.66 -2.94
CA LYS A 22 17.38 -3.88 -2.17
C LYS A 22 16.13 -3.78 -3.06
N ALA A 23 16.04 -2.72 -3.88
CA ALA A 23 14.92 -2.54 -4.80
C ALA A 23 14.83 -3.68 -5.81
N HIS A 24 15.97 -4.10 -6.38
CA HIS A 24 16.04 -5.21 -7.32
C HIS A 24 15.70 -6.57 -6.67
N GLY A 25 16.08 -6.78 -5.40
CA GLY A 25 15.78 -8.02 -4.68
C GLY A 25 14.32 -8.16 -4.22
N ARG A 26 13.55 -7.06 -4.21
CA ARG A 26 12.15 -7.02 -3.78
C ARG A 26 11.31 -6.17 -4.75
N PRO A 27 11.19 -6.57 -6.03
CA PRO A 27 10.31 -5.85 -6.96
C PRO A 27 8.86 -5.98 -6.49
N ARG A 28 8.08 -4.92 -6.68
CA ARG A 28 6.67 -4.83 -6.32
C ARG A 28 5.91 -4.22 -7.48
N PHE A 29 4.75 -4.78 -7.84
CA PHE A 29 3.80 -4.08 -8.69
C PHE A 29 3.05 -2.99 -7.90
N VAL A 30 2.36 -2.09 -8.60
CA VAL A 30 1.62 -0.98 -7.99
C VAL A 30 0.54 -1.50 -7.02
N GLU A 31 -0.11 -2.61 -7.34
CA GLU A 31 -1.11 -3.27 -6.49
C GLU A 31 -0.48 -3.91 -5.25
N ASP A 32 0.76 -4.42 -5.36
CA ASP A 32 1.46 -5.02 -4.22
C ASP A 32 1.81 -3.96 -3.18
N VAL A 33 2.20 -2.76 -3.62
CA VAL A 33 2.46 -1.63 -2.73
C VAL A 33 1.17 -1.24 -2.01
N ALA A 34 0.06 -1.07 -2.73
CA ALA A 34 -1.24 -0.75 -2.11
C ALA A 34 -1.68 -1.82 -1.09
N ARG A 35 -1.52 -3.10 -1.44
CA ARG A 35 -1.83 -4.23 -0.53
C ARG A 35 -0.96 -4.23 0.72
N GLU A 36 0.34 -3.99 0.57
CA GLU A 36 1.27 -3.95 1.70
C GLU A 36 1.04 -2.71 2.58
N MET A 37 0.65 -1.57 2.00
CA MET A 37 0.22 -0.39 2.76
C MET A 37 -0.98 -0.72 3.66
N LEU A 38 -2.05 -1.31 3.11
CA LEU A 38 -3.23 -1.69 3.89
C LEU A 38 -2.90 -2.70 4.99
N ARG A 39 -2.10 -3.72 4.67
CA ARG A 39 -1.64 -4.72 5.64
C ARG A 39 -0.82 -4.08 6.77
N ALA A 40 0.11 -3.19 6.43
CA ALA A 40 0.90 -2.47 7.42
C ALA A 40 0.01 -1.60 8.31
N THR A 41 -0.99 -0.91 7.74
CA THR A 41 -1.93 -0.08 8.50
C THR A 41 -2.73 -0.92 9.49
N VAL A 42 -3.32 -2.04 9.06
CA VAL A 42 -4.07 -2.94 9.96
C VAL A 42 -3.21 -3.49 11.09
N ASN A 43 -1.96 -3.85 10.81
CA ASN A 43 -1.05 -4.39 11.83
C ASN A 43 -0.51 -3.32 12.79
N THR A 44 -0.40 -2.07 12.36
CA THR A 44 0.24 -1.00 13.13
C THR A 44 -0.77 -0.22 13.97
N TYR A 45 -1.98 0.00 13.45
CA TYR A 45 -3.02 0.83 14.07
C TYR A 45 -4.19 -0.02 14.55
N GLY A 46 -3.89 -0.96 15.45
CA GLY A 46 -4.88 -1.90 16.01
C GLY A 46 -5.91 -1.26 16.93
N GLU A 47 -5.60 -0.06 17.44
CA GLU A 47 -6.42 0.73 18.36
C GLU A 47 -7.52 1.56 17.67
N LEU A 48 -7.40 1.79 16.36
CA LEU A 48 -8.42 2.48 15.58
C LEU A 48 -9.70 1.66 15.53
N ALA A 49 -10.84 2.35 15.49
CA ALA A 49 -12.15 1.73 15.51
C ALA A 49 -12.44 1.01 14.18
N ASP A 50 -13.26 -0.03 14.24
CA ASP A 50 -13.65 -0.78 13.04
C ASP A 50 -14.40 0.09 12.01
N THR A 51 -15.00 1.20 12.44
CA THR A 51 -15.69 2.18 11.60
C THR A 51 -14.75 3.19 10.93
N ASP A 52 -13.48 3.25 11.33
CA ASP A 52 -12.53 4.19 10.74
C ASP A 52 -12.18 3.75 9.30
N PHE A 53 -12.09 4.72 8.41
CA PHE A 53 -11.86 4.48 6.98
C PHE A 53 -10.40 4.64 6.61
N VAL A 54 -9.90 3.74 5.75
CA VAL A 54 -8.54 3.80 5.21
C VAL A 54 -8.61 3.74 3.69
N LEU A 55 -7.84 4.62 3.06
CA LEU A 55 -7.57 4.63 1.62
C LEU A 55 -6.07 4.53 1.41
N ALA A 56 -5.63 3.48 0.72
CA ALA A 56 -4.29 3.38 0.18
C ALA A 56 -4.36 3.60 -1.34
N SER A 57 -3.63 4.59 -1.85
CA SER A 57 -3.57 4.93 -3.26
C SER A 57 -2.12 5.05 -3.69
N VAL A 58 -1.78 4.42 -4.81
CA VAL A 58 -0.42 4.35 -5.32
C VAL A 58 -0.43 4.63 -6.82
N ARG A 59 0.49 5.49 -7.25
CA ARG A 59 0.77 5.75 -8.65
C ARG A 59 2.24 5.45 -8.94
N SER A 60 2.48 4.64 -9.95
CA SER A 60 3.81 4.34 -10.49
C SER A 60 4.01 5.15 -11.77
N PHE A 61 5.05 5.98 -11.80
CA PHE A 61 5.44 6.74 -12.99
C PHE A 61 6.25 5.83 -13.91
N GLU A 62 5.61 5.36 -14.98
CA GLU A 62 6.18 4.32 -15.84
C GLU A 62 7.24 4.88 -16.80
N SER A 63 8.44 4.28 -16.78
CA SER A 63 9.56 4.73 -17.63
C SER A 63 9.48 4.23 -19.07
N ILE A 64 8.70 3.18 -19.33
CA ILE A 64 8.56 2.54 -20.65
C ILE A 64 7.18 2.75 -21.29
N HIS A 65 6.26 3.44 -20.61
CA HIS A 65 4.91 3.73 -21.08
C HIS A 65 4.62 5.23 -21.06
N LYS A 66 3.59 5.68 -21.81
CA LYS A 66 3.14 7.08 -21.84
C LYS A 66 2.04 7.39 -20.82
N HIS A 67 1.76 6.45 -19.94
CA HIS A 67 0.76 6.54 -18.90
C HIS A 67 1.32 5.91 -17.63
N ASP A 68 0.85 6.40 -16.49
CA ASP A 68 1.22 5.88 -15.18
C ASP A 68 0.36 4.66 -14.85
N ALA A 69 0.91 3.73 -14.06
CA ALA A 69 0.12 2.67 -13.46
C ALA A 69 -0.48 3.16 -12.14
N TYR A 70 -1.72 2.78 -11.86
CA TYR A 70 -2.45 3.22 -10.67
C TYR A 70 -3.15 2.05 -10.00
N ALA A 71 -3.05 1.99 -8.67
CA ALA A 71 -3.84 1.08 -7.86
C ALA A 71 -4.30 1.75 -6.58
N GLU A 72 -5.48 1.38 -6.13
CA GLU A 72 -6.01 1.77 -4.85
C GLU A 72 -6.69 0.59 -4.16
N GLY A 73 -6.75 0.67 -2.83
CA GLY A 73 -7.58 -0.19 -2.02
C GLY A 73 -8.11 0.61 -0.84
N ALA A 74 -9.38 0.40 -0.51
CA ALA A 74 -10.06 1.15 0.52
C ALA A 74 -11.10 0.30 1.24
N GLY A 75 -11.48 0.76 2.42
CA GLY A 75 -12.52 0.16 3.24
C GLY A 75 -12.44 0.65 4.67
N THR A 76 -13.42 0.22 5.46
CA THR A 76 -13.35 0.40 6.92
C THR A 76 -12.33 -0.54 7.53
N LEU A 77 -11.77 -0.20 8.69
CA LEU A 77 -10.81 -1.08 9.36
C LEU A 77 -11.40 -2.44 9.73
N GLY A 78 -12.69 -2.52 10.07
CA GLY A 78 -13.36 -3.79 10.32
C GLY A 78 -13.33 -4.70 9.07
N GLU A 79 -13.66 -4.15 7.90
CA GLU A 79 -13.60 -4.87 6.62
C GLU A 79 -12.16 -5.29 6.27
N LEU A 80 -11.19 -4.38 6.45
CA LEU A 80 -9.79 -4.65 6.14
C LEU A 80 -9.19 -5.69 7.09
N ARG A 81 -9.53 -5.68 8.38
CA ARG A 81 -9.14 -6.71 9.36
C ARG A 81 -9.73 -8.07 8.97
N ALA A 82 -11.01 -8.12 8.62
CA ALA A 82 -11.66 -9.35 8.16
C ALA A 82 -10.98 -9.94 6.92
N GLN A 83 -10.61 -9.08 5.96
CA GLN A 83 -9.90 -9.50 4.74
C GLN A 83 -8.48 -9.99 5.04
N ILE A 84 -7.69 -9.19 5.76
CA ILE A 84 -6.24 -9.40 5.88
C ILE A 84 -5.90 -10.45 6.95
N LEU A 85 -6.64 -10.48 8.06
CA LEU A 85 -6.37 -11.39 9.18
C LEU A 85 -7.16 -12.69 9.08
N HIS A 86 -8.38 -12.63 8.54
CA HIS A 86 -9.30 -13.77 8.52
C HIS A 86 -9.56 -14.32 7.12
N GLY A 87 -8.95 -13.74 6.07
CA GLY A 87 -9.11 -14.18 4.68
C GLY A 87 -10.54 -14.10 4.16
N SER A 88 -11.39 -13.29 4.80
CA SER A 88 -12.79 -13.15 4.45
C SER A 88 -12.95 -12.06 3.40
N THR A 89 -13.41 -12.40 2.19
CA THR A 89 -13.65 -11.41 1.14
C THR A 89 -15.08 -10.86 1.26
N PRO A 90 -15.27 -9.58 1.64
CA PRO A 90 -16.61 -9.00 1.65
C PRO A 90 -17.15 -8.87 0.22
N THR A 91 -18.46 -9.03 0.07
CA THR A 91 -19.14 -8.93 -1.23
C THR A 91 -19.02 -7.52 -1.83
N GLN A 92 -18.95 -6.50 -0.99
CA GLN A 92 -18.67 -5.10 -1.34
C GLN A 92 -17.87 -4.45 -0.20
N SER A 93 -16.87 -3.65 -0.55
CA SER A 93 -16.15 -2.80 0.40
C SER A 93 -16.85 -1.44 0.52
N THR A 94 -16.83 -0.86 1.71
CA THR A 94 -17.34 0.50 1.92
C THR A 94 -16.54 1.49 1.07
N SER A 95 -17.21 2.37 0.33
CA SER A 95 -16.59 3.45 -0.43
C SER A 95 -16.43 4.71 0.41
N LEU A 96 -15.50 5.61 0.01
CA LEU A 96 -15.30 6.89 0.71
C LEU A 96 -16.58 7.73 0.73
N GLU A 97 -17.30 7.80 -0.38
CA GLU A 97 -18.58 8.53 -0.46
C GLU A 97 -19.65 7.96 0.48
N SER A 98 -19.69 6.64 0.63
CA SER A 98 -20.63 5.98 1.53
C SER A 98 -20.27 6.21 2.99
N TRP A 99 -18.98 6.28 3.32
CA TRP A 99 -18.50 6.49 4.67
C TRP A 99 -18.66 7.94 5.16
N LEU A 100 -18.54 8.92 4.26
CA LEU A 100 -18.68 10.35 4.56
C LEU A 100 -20.14 10.82 4.78
N ARG A 101 -21.13 9.97 4.47
CA ARG A 101 -22.56 10.28 4.65
C ARG A 101 -23.03 9.96 6.06
#